data_AF-A0A535L8M8-F1
#
_entry.id   AF-A0A535L8M8-F1
#
_cell.length_a   1.000
_cell.length_b   1.000
_cell.length_c   1.000
_cell.angle_alpha   90.00
_cell.angle_beta   90.00
_cell.angle_gamma   90.00
#
_symmetry.space_group_name_H-M   'P 1'
#
loop_
_entity.id
_entity.type
_entity.pdbx_description
1 polymer ?
#
loop_
_entity_poly.entity_id
_entity_poly.type
_entity_poly.pdbx_seq_one_letter_code
_entity_poly.pdbx_strand_id
1 'polypeptide(L)'
;MRGSSAGPTSDLLVDLATRFYVAGQSQVEIARALRLDASTVSRYLKRARDEGIVHVEIHRPRSLQGDLALELATAFGLRKAVVVAGEPGAAGNEAVARAAADYVNSQLLN
;
A
#
# COMPACT_ATOMS: atom_id res chain seq x y z
N MET A 1 21.26 27.62 -28.48
CA MET A 1 20.16 26.63 -28.61
C MET A 1 19.92 26.00 -27.23
N ARG A 2 18.94 26.50 -26.47
CA ARG A 2 18.57 25.97 -25.14
C ARG A 2 17.22 25.27 -25.28
N GLY A 3 17.18 23.97 -24.97
CA GLY A 3 15.99 23.12 -25.07
C GLY A 3 14.88 23.56 -24.11
N SER A 4 13.65 23.48 -24.60
CA SER A 4 12.41 23.96 -23.99
C SER A 4 12.17 23.40 -22.58
N SER A 5 11.79 24.29 -21.66
CA SER A 5 11.48 24.04 -20.24
C SER A 5 10.03 23.58 -20.00
N ALA A 6 9.50 22.70 -20.84
CA ALA A 6 8.17 22.13 -20.65
C ALA A 6 8.31 20.73 -20.05
N GLY A 7 7.71 20.52 -18.87
CA GLY A 7 7.58 19.18 -18.29
C GLY A 7 6.76 18.24 -19.19
N PRO A 8 6.62 16.95 -18.80
CA PRO A 8 5.78 16.01 -19.54
C PRO A 8 4.35 16.55 -19.67
N THR A 9 3.72 16.32 -20.82
CA THR A 9 2.31 16.64 -21.02
C THR A 9 1.44 15.74 -20.13
N SER A 10 0.23 16.22 -19.80
CA SER A 10 -0.74 15.42 -19.03
C SER A 10 -1.03 14.07 -19.71
N ASP A 11 -1.17 14.07 -21.03
CA ASP A 11 -1.42 12.83 -21.81
C ASP A 11 -0.30 11.80 -21.65
N LEU A 12 0.97 12.26 -21.60
CA LEU A 12 2.11 11.36 -21.38
C LEU A 12 2.08 10.77 -19.96
N LEU A 13 1.70 11.55 -18.96
CA LEU A 13 1.56 11.06 -17.58
C LEU A 13 0.45 10.00 -17.47
N VAL A 14 -0.67 10.22 -18.16
CA VAL A 14 -1.79 9.26 -18.21
C VAL A 14 -1.37 7.96 -18.91
N ASP A 15 -0.69 8.03 -20.06
CA ASP A 15 -0.21 6.83 -20.78
C ASP A 15 0.77 6.02 -19.93
N LEU A 16 1.76 6.68 -19.32
CA LEU A 16 2.73 6.03 -18.43
C LEU A 16 2.05 5.35 -17.24
N ALA A 17 1.14 6.05 -16.58
CA ALA A 17 0.38 5.50 -15.45
C ALA A 17 -0.48 4.30 -15.86
N THR A 18 -1.16 4.39 -17.01
CA THR A 18 -2.00 3.30 -17.52
C THR A 18 -1.16 2.06 -17.80
N ARG A 19 -0.01 2.23 -18.48
CA ARG A 19 0.93 1.12 -18.74
C ARG A 19 1.43 0.45 -17.46
N PHE A 20 1.76 1.24 -16.45
CA PHE A 20 2.35 0.73 -15.21
C PHE A 20 1.31 0.10 -14.27
N TYR A 21 0.24 0.81 -13.92
CA TYR A 21 -0.74 0.34 -12.91
C TYR A 21 -1.82 -0.58 -13.49
N VAL A 22 -2.22 -0.38 -14.75
CA VAL A 22 -3.32 -1.14 -15.36
C VAL A 22 -2.78 -2.31 -16.18
N ALA A 23 -1.82 -2.05 -17.07
CA ALA A 23 -1.25 -3.09 -17.92
C ALA A 23 -0.10 -3.88 -17.25
N GLY A 24 0.33 -3.48 -16.04
CA GLY A 24 1.35 -4.19 -15.27
C GLY A 24 2.76 -4.16 -15.88
N GLN A 25 3.03 -3.26 -16.83
CA GLN A 25 4.36 -3.14 -17.44
C GLN A 25 5.36 -2.61 -16.42
N SER A 26 6.58 -3.14 -16.42
CA SER A 26 7.67 -2.60 -15.60
C SER A 26 8.15 -1.25 -16.13
N GLN A 27 8.74 -0.43 -15.24
CA GLN A 27 9.30 0.87 -15.64
C GLN A 27 10.38 0.74 -16.72
N VAL A 28 11.14 -0.37 -16.74
CA VAL A 28 12.18 -0.64 -17.73
C VAL A 28 11.58 -0.96 -19.10
N GLU A 29 10.49 -1.72 -19.16
CA GLU A 29 9.77 -2.01 -20.41
C GLU A 29 9.16 -0.73 -21.00
N ILE A 30 8.53 0.08 -20.15
CA ILE A 30 7.95 1.37 -20.54
C ILE A 30 9.05 2.33 -21.04
N ALA A 31 10.18 2.40 -20.32
CA ALA A 31 11.33 3.21 -20.70
C ALA A 31 11.85 2.83 -22.10
N ARG A 32 12.04 1.54 -22.38
CA ARG A 32 12.47 1.07 -23.71
C ARG A 32 11.44 1.42 -24.80
N ALA A 33 10.15 1.19 -24.53
CA ALA A 33 9.09 1.45 -25.50
C ALA A 33 8.99 2.93 -25.90
N LEU A 34 9.19 3.83 -24.93
CA LEU A 34 9.08 5.28 -25.11
C LEU A 34 10.43 5.98 -25.34
N ARG A 35 11.53 5.22 -25.45
CA ARG A 35 12.91 5.74 -25.56
C ARG A 35 13.27 6.74 -24.45
N LEU A 36 12.79 6.45 -23.24
CA LEU A 36 13.12 7.16 -22.01
C LEU A 36 14.07 6.30 -21.18
N ASP A 37 14.66 6.89 -20.14
CA ASP A 37 15.33 6.14 -19.09
C ASP A 37 14.35 5.78 -17.95
N ALA A 38 14.66 4.70 -17.22
CA ALA A 38 13.80 4.23 -16.13
C ALA A 38 13.64 5.27 -15.01
N SER A 39 14.64 6.13 -14.77
CA SER A 39 14.56 7.17 -13.74
C SER A 39 13.58 8.28 -14.14
N THR A 40 13.49 8.62 -15.43
CA THR A 40 12.50 9.54 -15.99
C THR A 40 11.10 8.96 -15.87
N VAL A 41 10.90 7.67 -16.20
CA VAL A 41 9.61 6.98 -16.02
C VAL A 41 9.18 7.01 -14.55
N SER A 42 10.09 6.69 -13.62
CA SER A 42 9.82 6.76 -12.18
C SER A 42 9.39 8.16 -11.73
N ARG A 43 10.12 9.20 -12.17
CA ARG A 43 9.80 10.60 -11.85
C ARG A 43 8.44 11.03 -12.40
N TYR A 44 8.07 10.57 -13.60
CA TYR A 44 6.79 10.88 -14.22
C TYR A 44 5.62 10.13 -13.55
N LEU A 45 5.80 8.87 -13.18
CA LEU A 45 4.82 8.13 -12.37
C LEU A 45 4.62 8.77 -10.99
N LYS A 46 5.68 9.29 -10.38
CA LYS A 46 5.58 10.08 -9.14
C LYS A 46 4.77 11.35 -9.37
N ARG A 47 5.10 12.11 -10.41
CA ARG A 47 4.36 13.34 -10.78
C ARG A 47 2.88 13.07 -11.03
N ALA A 48 2.53 11.98 -11.71
CA ALA A 48 1.13 11.60 -11.94
C ALA A 48 0.37 11.34 -10.62
N ARG A 49 1.04 10.82 -9.59
CA ARG A 49 0.44 10.72 -8.23
C ARG A 49 0.32 12.09 -7.57
N ASP A 50 1.39 12.88 -7.62
CA ASP A 50 1.45 14.20 -6.98
C ASP A 50 0.41 15.18 -7.57
N GLU A 51 0.11 15.07 -8.86
CA GLU A 51 -0.91 15.86 -9.57
C GLU A 51 -2.33 15.26 -9.47
N GLY A 52 -2.51 14.14 -8.77
CA GLY A 52 -3.83 13.51 -8.58
C GLY A 52 -4.37 12.77 -9.81
N ILE A 53 -3.58 12.61 -10.88
CA ILE A 53 -3.91 11.78 -12.04
C ILE A 53 -4.02 10.31 -11.63
N VAL A 54 -3.21 9.88 -10.65
CA VAL A 54 -3.23 8.52 -10.09
C VAL A 54 -3.59 8.56 -8.61
N HIS A 55 -4.63 7.84 -8.25
CA HIS A 55 -4.96 7.50 -6.87
C HIS A 55 -4.76 6.01 -6.64
N VAL A 56 -4.10 5.63 -5.53
CA VAL A 56 -3.92 4.23 -5.15
C VAL A 56 -4.66 4.00 -3.85
N GLU A 57 -5.74 3.22 -3.92
CA GLU A 57 -6.49 2.79 -2.75
C GLU A 57 -6.06 1.37 -2.37
N ILE A 58 -5.78 1.15 -1.08
CA ILE A 58 -5.39 -0.16 -0.55
C ILE A 58 -6.49 -0.61 0.40
N HIS A 59 -7.32 -1.55 -0.06
CA HIS A 59 -8.29 -2.22 0.78
C HIS A 59 -7.59 -3.30 1.61
N ARG A 60 -7.46 -3.06 2.91
CA ARG A 60 -7.12 -4.14 3.84
C ARG A 60 -8.37 -5.02 3.98
N PRO A 61 -8.28 -6.35 3.80
CA PRO A 61 -9.40 -7.22 4.13
C PRO A 61 -9.67 -7.06 5.63
N ARG A 62 -10.77 -6.36 5.96
CA ARG A 62 -11.22 -6.18 7.34
C ARG A 62 -11.80 -7.51 7.79
N SER A 63 -11.15 -8.16 8.75
CA SER A 63 -11.86 -9.08 9.61
C SER A 63 -12.65 -8.24 10.62
N LEU A 64 -13.84 -8.71 11.04
CA LEU A 64 -14.66 -8.02 12.05
C LEU A 64 -13.83 -7.74 13.33
N GLN A 65 -12.86 -8.62 13.60
CA GLN A 65 -11.90 -8.49 14.69
C GLN A 65 -10.90 -7.34 14.49
N GLY A 66 -10.49 -7.06 13.24
CA GLY A 66 -9.57 -5.96 12.92
C GLY A 66 -10.18 -4.58 13.18
N ASP A 67 -11.48 -4.42 12.90
CA ASP A 67 -12.20 -3.17 13.17
C ASP A 67 -12.36 -2.93 14.67
N LEU A 68 -12.80 -3.95 15.41
CA LEU A 68 -12.90 -3.86 16.87
C LEU A 68 -11.52 -3.62 17.53
N ALA A 69 -10.46 -4.24 17.02
CA ALA A 69 -9.11 -4.00 17.49
C ALA A 69 -8.67 -2.53 17.27
N LEU A 70 -9.01 -1.95 16.12
CA LEU A 70 -8.69 -0.55 15.85
C LEU A 70 -9.46 0.41 16.77
N GLU A 71 -10.75 0.15 16.98
CA GLU A 71 -11.58 0.92 17.90
C GLU A 71 -11.04 0.86 19.33
N LEU A 72 -10.71 -0.34 19.83
CA LEU A 72 -10.11 -0.52 21.15
C LEU A 72 -8.76 0.20 21.27
N ALA A 73 -7.89 0.07 20.27
CA ALA A 73 -6.59 0.74 20.30
C ALA A 73 -6.74 2.27 20.36
N THR A 74 -7.70 2.81 19.62
CA THR A 74 -7.97 4.25 19.59
C THR A 74 -8.58 4.73 20.90
N ALA A 75 -9.60 4.04 21.40
CA ALA A 75 -10.32 4.42 22.62
C ALA A 75 -9.43 4.38 23.88
N PHE A 76 -8.47 3.45 23.92
CA PHE A 76 -7.60 3.25 25.08
C PHE A 76 -6.16 3.77 24.87
N GLY A 77 -5.87 4.42 23.74
CA GLY A 77 -4.53 4.95 23.45
C GLY A 77 -3.45 3.87 23.36
N LEU A 78 -3.80 2.66 22.92
CA LEU A 78 -2.88 1.54 22.82
C LEU A 78 -2.09 1.62 21.51
N ARG A 79 -0.81 1.22 21.55
CA ARG A 79 0.00 1.06 20.32
C ARG A 79 -0.59 0.01 19.37
N LYS A 80 -1.25 -1.02 19.93
CA LYS A 80 -1.89 -2.10 19.19
C LYS A 80 -2.91 -2.79 20.09
N ALA A 81 -4.02 -3.23 19.50
CA ALA A 81 -4.90 -4.22 20.09
C ALA A 81 -5.04 -5.41 19.13
N VAL A 82 -5.36 -6.58 19.69
CA VAL A 82 -5.64 -7.80 18.94
C VAL A 82 -6.92 -8.39 19.48
N VAL A 83 -7.87 -8.64 18.59
CA VAL A 83 -9.15 -9.28 18.92
C VAL A 83 -9.13 -10.67 18.30
N VAL A 84 -9.48 -11.66 19.10
CA VAL A 84 -9.65 -13.04 18.65
C VAL A 84 -11.12 -13.43 18.82
N ALA A 85 -11.63 -14.26 17.92
CA ALA A 85 -12.94 -14.85 18.10
C ALA A 85 -12.90 -15.80 19.30
N GLY A 86 -13.87 -15.67 20.21
CA GLY A 86 -14.13 -16.66 21.25
C GLY A 86 -15.17 -17.66 20.73
N GLU A 87 -15.02 -18.92 21.10
CA GLU A 87 -16.05 -19.94 20.90
C GLU A 87 -17.03 -19.96 22.09
N PRO A 88 -18.35 -19.98 21.87
CA PRO A 88 -19.32 -20.07 22.96
C PRO A 88 -19.08 -21.32 23.82
N GLY A 89 -18.90 -21.13 25.13
CA GLY A 89 -18.71 -22.23 26.09
C GLY A 89 -17.28 -22.78 26.17
N ALA A 90 -16.32 -22.25 25.41
CA ALA A 90 -14.90 -22.57 25.56
C ALA A 90 -14.12 -21.39 26.16
N ALA A 91 -13.07 -21.71 26.93
CA ALA A 91 -12.15 -20.68 27.40
C ALA A 91 -11.34 -20.14 26.21
N GLY A 92 -11.53 -18.88 25.85
CA GLY A 92 -10.81 -18.21 24.75
C GLY A 92 -9.29 -18.05 24.95
N ASN A 93 -8.75 -18.58 26.06
CA ASN A 93 -7.35 -18.41 26.46
C ASN A 93 -6.37 -18.99 25.43
N GLU A 94 -6.71 -20.09 24.75
CA GLU A 94 -5.83 -20.69 23.74
C GLU A 94 -5.71 -19.81 22.50
N ALA A 95 -6.83 -19.27 22.01
CA ALA A 95 -6.85 -18.35 20.88
C ALA A 95 -6.07 -17.06 21.19
N VAL A 96 -6.24 -16.53 22.41
CA VAL A 96 -5.47 -15.38 22.90
C VAL A 96 -3.98 -15.71 23.00
N ALA A 97 -3.62 -16.86 23.59
CA ALA A 97 -2.23 -17.29 23.74
C ALA A 97 -1.54 -17.45 22.38
N ARG A 98 -2.22 -18.04 21.40
CA ARG A 98 -1.69 -18.18 20.03
C ARG A 98 -1.49 -16.81 19.37
N ALA A 99 -2.49 -15.95 19.42
CA ALA A 99 -2.38 -14.61 18.86
C ALA A 99 -1.28 -13.75 19.54
N ALA A 100 -1.10 -13.94 20.85
CA ALA A 100 -0.02 -13.29 21.60
C ALA A 100 1.36 -13.83 21.18
N ALA A 101 1.51 -15.14 21.03
CA ALA A 101 2.74 -15.76 20.55
C ALA A 101 3.09 -15.28 19.13
N ASP A 102 2.13 -15.27 18.20
CA ASP A 102 2.30 -14.76 16.84
C ASP A 102 2.72 -13.29 16.85
N TYR A 103 2.09 -12.48 17.70
CA TYR A 103 2.45 -11.08 17.82
C TYR A 103 3.87 -10.89 18.36
N VAL A 104 4.23 -11.54 19.47
CA VAL A 104 5.57 -11.43 20.05
C VAL A 104 6.63 -11.89 19.05
N ASN A 105 6.40 -13.02 18.37
CA ASN A 105 7.32 -13.52 17.34
C ASN A 105 7.53 -12.51 16.20
N SER A 106 6.46 -11.83 15.76
CA SER A 106 6.55 -10.77 14.74
C SER A 106 7.36 -9.54 15.18
N GLN A 107 7.53 -9.33 16.49
CA GLN A 107 8.33 -8.23 17.03
C GLN A 107 9.78 -8.64 17.29
N LEU A 108 10.05 -9.93 17.51
CA LEU A 108 11.39 -10.46 17.78
C LEU A 108 12.20 -10.80 16.52
N LEU A 109 11.52 -11.05 15.40
CA LEU A 109 12.16 -11.38 14.12
C LEU A 109 12.42 -10.16 13.21
N ASN A 110 12.33 -8.94 13.78
CA ASN A 110 12.71 -7.68 13.12
C ASN A 110 13.92 -7.06 13.78
#